data_AF-A0A7Y5SII4-F1
#
_entry.id   AF-A0A7Y5SII4-F1
#
_cell.length_a   1.000
_cell.length_b   1.000
_cell.length_c   1.000
_cell.angle_alpha   90.00
_cell.angle_beta   90.00
_cell.angle_gamma   90.00
#
_symmetry.space_group_name_H-M   'P 1'
#
loop_
_entity.id
_entity.type
_entity.pdbx_description
1 polymer ?
#
loop_
_entity_poly.entity_id
_entity_poly.type
_entity_poly.pdbx_seq_one_letter_code
_entity_poly.pdbx_strand_id
1 'polypeptide(L)'
;MIEVIWDLEEDPDGNLHHIAEHGVAPEEVEEVLNDPASNTGRSRSSGRPITFGYTAAGRPLVVVWEVVEQDPLVVYPVTAYEPEEE
;
A
#
# COMPACT_ATOMS: atom_id res chain seq x y z
N MET A 1 0.00 6.27 13.55
CA MET A 1 1.10 5.70 12.74
C MET A 1 0.68 4.29 12.40
N ILE A 2 0.67 3.98 11.12
CA ILE A 2 0.37 2.65 10.58
C ILE A 2 1.72 1.95 10.40
N GLU A 3 1.84 0.75 10.96
CA GLU A 3 2.99 -0.12 10.73
C GLU A 3 2.70 -1.04 9.55
N VAL A 4 3.69 -1.24 8.68
CA VAL A 4 3.56 -2.04 7.46
C VAL A 4 4.45 -3.27 7.59
N ILE A 5 3.88 -4.45 7.35
CA ILE A 5 4.63 -5.71 7.33
C ILE A 5 5.00 -6.05 5.90
N TRP A 6 6.29 -6.31 5.69
CA TRP A 6 6.85 -6.80 4.44
C TRP A 6 7.31 -8.25 4.58
N ASP A 7 7.05 -9.05 3.56
CA ASP A 7 7.64 -10.37 3.43
C ASP A 7 9.15 -10.26 3.17
N LEU A 8 9.85 -11.38 3.35
CA LEU A 8 11.30 -11.43 3.15
C LEU A 8 11.64 -11.17 1.68
N GLU A 9 12.76 -10.49 1.43
CA GLU A 9 13.28 -10.25 0.07
C GLU A 9 13.53 -11.54 -0.74
N GLU A 10 13.71 -12.66 -0.04
CA GLU A 10 13.91 -13.99 -0.62
C GLU A 10 12.61 -14.69 -1.04
N ASP A 11 11.45 -14.15 -0.67
CA ASP A 11 10.14 -14.69 -1.04
C ASP A 11 9.64 -14.03 -2.34
N PRO A 12 9.75 -14.70 -3.50
CA PRO A 12 9.33 -14.12 -4.78
C PRO A 12 7.82 -13.94 -4.90
N ASP A 13 7.03 -14.65 -4.08
CA ASP A 13 5.58 -14.52 -4.03
C ASP A 13 5.12 -13.51 -2.95
N GLY A 14 6.07 -12.90 -2.23
CA GLY A 14 5.83 -11.96 -1.14
C GLY A 14 5.41 -10.56 -1.61
N ASN A 15 4.78 -9.81 -0.70
CA ASN A 15 4.26 -8.48 -1.02
C ASN A 15 5.32 -7.48 -1.50
N LEU A 16 6.54 -7.58 -1.00
CA LEU A 16 7.66 -6.73 -1.38
C LEU A 16 8.01 -6.91 -2.87
N HIS A 17 8.09 -8.16 -3.33
CA HIS A 17 8.33 -8.44 -4.74
C HIS A 17 7.14 -7.98 -5.59
N HIS A 18 5.93 -8.26 -5.13
CA HIS A 18 4.72 -7.93 -5.87
C HIS A 18 4.55 -6.42 -6.13
N ILE A 19 4.82 -5.55 -5.14
CA ILE A 19 4.77 -4.10 -5.38
C ILE A 19 5.92 -3.62 -6.27
N ALA A 20 7.08 -4.28 -6.22
CA ALA A 20 8.23 -3.95 -7.06
C ALA A 20 7.96 -4.27 -8.54
N GLU A 21 7.12 -5.27 -8.84
CA GLU A 21 6.63 -5.54 -10.20
C GLU A 21 5.86 -4.35 -10.79
N HIS A 22 5.26 -3.51 -9.94
CA HIS A 22 4.57 -2.28 -10.31
C HIS A 22 5.49 -1.04 -10.27
N GLY A 23 6.79 -1.20 -10.01
CA GLY A 23 7.74 -0.09 -9.91
C GLY A 23 7.50 0.79 -8.68
N VAL A 24 6.96 0.20 -7.60
CA VAL A 24 6.66 0.87 -6.34
C VAL A 24 7.66 0.41 -5.28
N ALA A 25 8.23 1.36 -4.55
CA ALA A 25 9.08 1.07 -3.40
C ALA A 25 8.26 0.92 -2.11
N PRO A 26 8.68 0.08 -1.14
CA PRO A 26 7.98 -0.05 0.14
C PRO A 26 7.88 1.29 0.91
N GLU A 27 8.86 2.17 0.79
CA GLU A 27 8.82 3.50 1.41
C GLU A 27 7.69 4.38 0.82
N GLU A 28 7.40 4.26 -0.48
CA GLU A 28 6.29 4.98 -1.12
C GLU A 28 4.93 4.52 -0.58
N VAL A 29 4.81 3.22 -0.27
CA VAL A 29 3.61 2.64 0.37
C VAL A 29 3.46 3.15 1.79
N GLU A 30 4.54 3.17 2.57
CA GLU A 30 4.55 3.66 3.94
C GLU A 30 4.21 5.15 4.01
N GLU A 31 4.75 5.96 3.09
CA GLU A 31 4.40 7.38 2.95
C GLU A 31 2.91 7.55 2.73
N VAL A 32 2.34 6.86 1.74
CA VAL A 32 0.92 7.02 1.38
C VAL A 32 -0.01 6.54 2.49
N LEU A 33 0.34 5.47 3.21
CA LEU A 33 -0.48 4.97 4.32
C LEU A 33 -0.40 5.87 5.56
N ASN A 34 0.72 6.54 5.80
CA ASN A 34 0.90 7.42 6.96
C ASN A 34 0.60 8.90 6.68
N ASP A 35 0.40 9.30 5.42
CA ASP A 35 0.03 10.66 5.06
C ASP A 35 -1.43 10.96 5.47
N PRO A 36 -1.68 11.94 6.37
CA PRO A 36 -3.05 12.34 6.73
C PRO A 36 -3.86 12.94 5.57
N ALA A 37 -3.22 13.35 4.47
CA ALA A 37 -3.90 13.82 3.26
C ALA A 37 -4.41 12.68 2.38
N SER A 38 -3.91 11.45 2.56
CA SER A 38 -4.37 10.28 1.82
C SER A 38 -5.80 9.92 2.18
N ASN A 39 -6.54 9.43 1.18
CA ASN A 39 -7.93 9.02 1.34
C ASN A 39 -8.04 7.50 1.39
N THR A 40 -8.59 6.97 2.49
CA THR A 40 -8.86 5.54 2.63
C THR A 40 -10.34 5.26 2.43
N GLY A 41 -10.63 4.38 1.47
CA GLY A 41 -11.96 3.85 1.19
C GLY A 41 -11.99 2.33 1.30
N ARG A 42 -13.01 1.73 0.67
CA ARG A 42 -13.10 0.28 0.46
C ARG A 42 -13.10 0.00 -1.03
N SER A 43 -12.24 -0.93 -1.45
CA SER A 43 -12.22 -1.44 -2.81
C SER A 43 -13.55 -2.12 -3.11
N ARG A 44 -14.17 -1.73 -4.23
CA ARG A 44 -15.46 -2.29 -4.67
C ARG A 44 -15.35 -3.75 -5.07
N SER A 45 -14.19 -4.16 -5.57
CA SER A 45 -13.96 -5.48 -6.16
C SER A 45 -13.61 -6.53 -5.11
N SER A 46 -12.77 -6.17 -4.13
CA SER A 46 -12.28 -7.08 -3.09
C SER A 46 -12.93 -6.86 -1.72
N GLY A 47 -13.55 -5.71 -1.49
CA GLY A 47 -14.04 -5.30 -0.16
C GLY A 47 -12.94 -4.89 0.82
N ARG A 48 -11.66 -4.99 0.40
CA ARG A 48 -10.48 -4.63 1.19
C ARG A 48 -10.33 -3.11 1.31
N PRO A 49 -9.71 -2.62 2.40
CA PRO A 49 -9.23 -1.24 2.47
C PRO A 49 -8.38 -0.88 1.25
N ILE A 50 -8.59 0.33 0.75
CA ILE A 50 -7.83 0.90 -0.35
C ILE A 50 -7.51 2.35 -0.02
N THR A 51 -6.25 2.73 -0.11
CA THR A 51 -5.75 4.07 0.18
C THR A 51 -5.23 4.71 -1.10
N PHE A 52 -5.71 5.90 -1.39
CA PHE A 52 -5.26 6.74 -2.51
C PHE A 52 -4.47 7.91 -1.93
N GLY A 53 -3.28 8.13 -2.44
CA GLY A 53 -2.43 9.24 -2.02
C GLY A 53 -1.40 9.61 -3.09
N TYR A 54 -0.44 10.43 -2.68
CA TYR A 54 0.68 10.84 -3.50
C TYR A 54 1.97 10.54 -2.75
N THR A 55 3.00 10.09 -3.48
CA THR A 55 4.34 9.96 -2.94
C THR A 55 4.97 11.33 -2.73
N ALA A 56 6.08 11.44 -1.98
CA ALA A 56 6.80 12.71 -1.84
C ALA A 56 7.28 13.30 -3.19
N ALA A 57 7.44 12.45 -4.22
CA ALA A 57 7.76 12.87 -5.59
C ALA A 57 6.55 13.42 -6.37
N GLY A 58 5.35 13.40 -5.79
CA GLY A 58 4.11 13.83 -6.43
C GLY A 58 3.49 12.80 -7.38
N ARG A 59 3.95 11.54 -7.35
CA ARG A 59 3.34 10.46 -8.15
C ARG A 59 2.09 9.95 -7.44
N PRO A 60 0.95 9.80 -8.13
CA PRO A 60 -0.24 9.21 -7.54
C PRO A 60 -0.03 7.72 -7.30
N LEU A 61 -0.45 7.23 -6.13
CA LEU A 61 -0.31 5.83 -5.78
C LEU A 61 -1.59 5.31 -5.12
N VAL A 62 -1.96 4.10 -5.50
CA VAL A 62 -3.06 3.33 -4.90
C VAL A 62 -2.47 2.16 -4.14
N VAL A 63 -2.86 2.00 -2.89
CA VAL A 63 -2.43 0.89 -2.03
C VAL A 63 -3.65 0.10 -1.57
N VAL A 64 -3.71 -1.18 -1.90
CA VAL A 64 -4.70 -2.12 -1.34
C VAL A 64 -4.02 -2.91 -0.23
N TRP A 65 -4.66 -3.02 0.93
CA TRP A 65 -4.03 -3.62 2.10
C TRP A 65 -5.06 -4.35 2.98
N GLU A 66 -4.54 -5.20 3.87
CA GLU A 66 -5.31 -5.95 4.87
C GLU A 66 -4.82 -5.62 6.28
N VAL A 67 -5.72 -5.68 7.27
CA VAL A 67 -5.35 -5.47 8.67
C VAL A 67 -4.77 -6.78 9.22
N VAL A 68 -3.58 -6.70 9.82
CA VAL A 68 -2.95 -7.81 10.54
C VAL A 68 -3.22 -7.70 12.04
N GLU A 69 -3.05 -6.51 12.60
CA GLU A 69 -3.32 -6.19 14.01
C GLU A 69 -4.06 -4.85 14.10
N GLN A 70 -5.01 -4.72 15.03
CA GLN A 70 -5.84 -3.52 15.16
C GLN A 70 -5.32 -2.52 16.20
N ASP A 71 -4.52 -2.97 17.17
CA ASP A 71 -3.96 -2.11 18.22
C ASP A 71 -2.57 -2.61 18.68
N PRO A 72 -1.46 -2.02 18.20
CA PRO A 72 -1.40 -0.93 17.22
C PRO A 72 -1.87 -1.37 15.82
N LEU A 73 -2.24 -0.40 14.97
CA LEU A 73 -2.66 -0.72 13.60
C LEU A 73 -1.46 -1.18 12.76
N VAL A 74 -1.45 -2.47 12.43
CA VAL A 74 -0.46 -3.11 11.57
C VAL A 74 -1.15 -3.65 10.32
N VAL A 75 -0.61 -3.37 9.15
CA VAL A 75 -1.23 -3.72 7.87
C VAL A 75 -0.28 -4.48 6.96
N TYR A 76 -0.86 -5.30 6.09
CA TYR A 76 -0.16 -6.05 5.06
C TYR A 76 -0.58 -5.51 3.68
N PRO A 77 0.33 -4.90 2.92
CA PRO A 77 0.07 -4.49 1.54
C PRO A 77 -0.22 -5.70 0.67
N VAL A 78 -1.34 -5.68 -0.03
CA VAL A 78 -1.72 -6.71 -1.00
C VAL A 78 -1.20 -6.35 -2.38
N THR A 79 -1.31 -5.08 -2.77
CA THR A 79 -0.77 -4.56 -4.03
C THR A 79 -0.69 -3.04 -3.95
N ALA A 80 0.24 -2.44 -4.69
CA ALA A 80 0.36 -1.01 -4.86
C ALA A 80 0.72 -0.69 -6.30
N TYR A 81 0.07 0.32 -6.89
CA TYR A 81 0.28 0.68 -8.29
C TYR A 81 -0.12 2.14 -8.55
N GLU A 82 0.46 2.74 -9.59
CA GLU A 82 0.02 4.03 -10.10
C GLU A 82 -1.34 3.86 -10.81
N PRO A 83 -2.37 4.64 -10.47
CA PRO A 83 -3.66 4.55 -11.15
C PRO A 83 -3.51 5.04 -12.60
N GLU A 84 -4.16 4.34 -13.54
CA GLU A 84 -4.27 4.84 -14.92
C GLU A 84 -5.10 6.13 -14.94
N GLU A 85 -4.58 7.19 -15.57
CA GLU A 85 -5.34 8.40 -15.87
C GLU A 85 -6.33 8.09 -17.01
N GLU A 86 -7.64 8.22 -16.78
CA GLU A 86 -8.68 8.07 -17.81
C GLU A 86 -8.72 9.26 -18.79
#